data_AF-X1GIQ6-F1
#
_entry.id   AF-X1GIQ6-F1
#
_cell.length_a   1.000
_cell.length_b   1.000
_cell.length_c   1.000
_cell.angle_alpha   90.00
_cell.angle_beta   90.00
_cell.angle_gamma   90.00
#
_symmetry.space_group_name_H-M   'P 1'
#
loop_
_entity.id
_entity.type
_entity.pdbx_description
1 polymer ?
#
loop_
_entity_poly.entity_id
_entity_poly.type
_entity_poly.pdbx_seq_one_letter_code
_entity_poly.pdbx_strand_id
1 'polypeptide(L)'
;MSTEEQTAFNQALDHETKKLMTLTPETREQHVISIVDWLIVEIHMVKKQKNPALQREALIKLFDKLNKGAPKIIPPIMYMFKPEFQLQFIRILQSMSNEKN
;
A
#
# COMPACT_ATOMS: atom_id res chain seq x y z
N MET A 1 18.46 -9.03 7.84
CA MET A 1 18.05 -9.68 6.59
C MET A 1 19.27 -10.35 5.99
N SER A 2 19.22 -11.65 5.74
CA SER A 2 20.30 -12.39 5.08
C SER A 2 20.32 -12.13 3.57
N THR A 3 21.42 -12.48 2.89
CA THR A 3 21.53 -12.38 1.43
C THR A 3 20.47 -13.21 0.71
N GLU A 4 20.08 -14.35 1.28
CA GLU A 4 19.03 -15.23 0.74
C GLU A 4 17.64 -14.58 0.88
N GLU A 5 17.35 -13.99 2.05
CA GLU A 5 16.09 -13.25 2.28
C GLU A 5 15.98 -12.04 1.34
N GLN A 6 17.07 -11.31 1.09
CA GLN A 6 17.11 -10.20 0.14
C GLN A 6 16.88 -10.66 -1.30
N THR A 7 17.50 -11.77 -1.70
CA THR A 7 17.30 -12.34 -3.03
C THR A 7 15.85 -12.77 -3.24
N ALA A 8 15.27 -13.47 -2.27
CA ALA A 8 13.88 -13.91 -2.31
C ALA A 8 12.90 -12.73 -2.35
N PHE A 9 13.15 -11.69 -1.56
CA PHE A 9 12.37 -10.46 -1.59
C PHE A 9 12.42 -9.79 -2.97
N ASN A 10 13.61 -9.64 -3.56
CA ASN A 10 13.79 -9.00 -4.87
C ASN A 10 13.09 -9.79 -5.98
N GLN A 11 13.16 -11.12 -5.95
CA GLN A 11 12.45 -11.99 -6.89
C GLN A 11 10.94 -11.84 -6.77
N ALA A 12 10.40 -11.83 -5.55
CA ALA A 12 8.98 -11.61 -5.31
C ALA A 12 8.53 -10.22 -5.79
N LEU A 13 9.34 -9.18 -5.55
CA LEU A 13 9.04 -7.82 -5.97
C LEU A 13 9.01 -7.69 -7.50
N ASP A 14 9.98 -8.29 -8.20
CA ASP A 14 10.02 -8.32 -9.67
C ASP A 14 8.81 -9.08 -10.24
N HIS A 15 8.47 -10.23 -9.65
CA HIS A 15 7.30 -11.02 -10.05
C HIS A 15 6.00 -10.22 -9.94
N GLU A 16 5.73 -9.60 -8.78
CA GLU A 16 4.50 -8.84 -8.57
C GLU A 16 4.46 -7.57 -9.44
N THR A 17 5.62 -6.95 -9.71
CA THR A 17 5.71 -5.81 -10.65
C THR A 17 5.34 -6.23 -12.07
N LYS A 18 5.90 -7.34 -12.57
CA LYS A 18 5.56 -7.87 -13.90
C LYS A 18 4.10 -8.24 -13.99
N LYS A 19 3.57 -8.92 -12.96
CA LYS A 19 2.15 -9.29 -12.87
C LYS A 19 1.25 -8.06 -12.93
N LEU A 20 1.54 -6.99 -12.18
CA LEU A 20 0.79 -5.73 -12.25
C LEU A 20 0.75 -5.16 -13.68
N MET A 21 1.87 -5.23 -14.39
CA MET A 21 1.99 -4.74 -15.77
C MET A 21 1.25 -5.60 -16.80
N THR A 22 0.92 -6.86 -16.49
CA THR A 22 0.07 -7.70 -17.35
C THR A 22 -1.43 -7.39 -17.25
N LEU A 23 -1.86 -6.68 -16.21
CA LEU A 23 -3.27 -6.30 -16.03
C LEU A 23 -3.68 -5.22 -17.04
N THR A 24 -4.99 -5.15 -17.35
CA THR A 24 -5.56 -4.02 -18.09
C THR A 24 -5.42 -2.72 -17.27
N PRO A 25 -5.40 -1.54 -17.92
CA PRO A 25 -5.32 -0.27 -17.21
C PRO A 25 -6.36 -0.13 -16.08
N GLU A 26 -7.63 -0.49 -16.34
CA GLU A 26 -8.73 -0.36 -15.39
C GLU A 26 -8.56 -1.30 -14.19
N THR A 27 -8.18 -2.55 -14.45
CA THR A 27 -7.92 -3.55 -13.40
C THR A 27 -6.74 -3.12 -12.53
N ARG A 28 -5.73 -2.52 -13.16
CA ARG A 28 -4.54 -2.02 -12.48
C ARG A 28 -4.88 -0.83 -11.58
N GLU A 29 -5.68 0.12 -12.07
CA GLU A 29 -6.19 1.24 -11.27
C GLU A 29 -6.98 0.74 -10.05
N GLN A 30 -7.94 -0.17 -10.25
CA GLN A 30 -8.70 -0.77 -9.16
C GLN A 30 -7.80 -1.46 -8.14
N HIS A 31 -6.74 -2.14 -8.61
CA HIS A 31 -5.79 -2.77 -7.72
C HIS A 31 -5.00 -1.75 -6.88
N VAL A 32 -4.51 -0.66 -7.50
CA VAL A 32 -3.87 0.45 -6.76
C VAL A 32 -4.80 1.02 -5.71
N ILE A 33 -6.04 1.34 -6.08
CA ILE A 33 -7.05 1.90 -5.17
C ILE A 33 -7.27 0.95 -3.99
N SER A 34 -7.43 -0.35 -4.24
CA SER A 34 -7.66 -1.34 -3.17
C SER A 34 -6.51 -1.41 -2.15
N ILE A 35 -5.26 -1.24 -2.59
CA ILE A 35 -4.10 -1.21 -1.70
C ILE A 35 -4.08 0.07 -0.86
N VAL A 36 -4.41 1.21 -1.47
CA VAL A 36 -4.50 2.49 -0.78
C VAL A 36 -5.62 2.47 0.27
N ASP A 37 -6.81 1.99 -0.09
CA ASP A 37 -7.95 1.89 0.82
C ASP A 37 -7.63 0.99 2.02
N TRP A 38 -6.99 -0.16 1.77
CA TRP A 38 -6.55 -1.05 2.83
C TRP A 38 -5.56 -0.35 3.79
N LEU A 39 -4.57 0.39 3.27
CA LEU A 39 -3.63 1.16 4.10
C LEU A 39 -4.34 2.21 4.95
N ILE A 40 -5.30 2.94 4.37
CA ILE A 40 -6.09 3.96 5.08
C ILE A 40 -6.87 3.32 6.23
N VAL A 41 -7.51 2.17 6.00
CA VAL A 41 -8.25 1.44 7.04
C VAL A 41 -7.33 1.02 8.19
N GLU A 42 -6.19 0.39 7.89
CA GLU A 42 -5.27 -0.08 8.92
C GLU A 42 -4.68 1.08 9.75
N ILE A 43 -4.30 2.19 9.10
CA ILE A 43 -3.80 3.39 9.79
C ILE A 43 -4.89 3.98 10.68
N HIS A 44 -6.14 4.06 10.20
CA HIS A 44 -7.25 4.53 11.01
C HIS A 44 -7.52 3.62 12.22
N MET A 45 -7.42 2.30 12.06
CA MET A 45 -7.57 1.35 13.17
C MET A 45 -6.54 1.59 14.26
N VAL A 46 -5.28 1.87 13.89
CA VAL A 46 -4.21 2.23 14.83
C VAL A 46 -4.52 3.57 15.51
N LYS A 47 -4.88 4.60 14.75
CA LYS A 47 -5.14 5.95 15.27
C LYS A 47 -6.33 6.00 16.23
N LYS A 48 -7.35 5.14 16.03
CA LYS A 48 -8.54 5.08 16.89
C LYS A 48 -8.26 4.48 18.28
N GLN A 49 -7.11 3.82 18.48
CA GLN A 49 -6.75 3.26 19.78
C GLN A 49 -6.36 4.36 20.77
N LYS A 50 -7.16 4.52 21.82
CA LYS A 50 -6.89 5.48 22.92
C LYS A 50 -5.93 4.93 23.97
N ASN A 51 -5.83 3.60 24.09
CA ASN A 51 -4.93 2.94 25.02
C ASN A 51 -3.53 2.80 24.37
N PRO A 52 -2.45 3.34 24.98
CA PRO A 52 -1.11 3.29 24.40
C PRO A 52 -0.57 1.88 24.16
N ALA A 53 -0.89 0.91 25.03
CA ALA A 53 -0.45 -0.47 24.88
C ALA A 53 -1.12 -1.16 23.67
N LEU A 54 -2.44 -0.98 23.53
CA LEU A 54 -3.20 -1.52 22.39
C LEU A 54 -2.81 -0.83 21.07
N GLN A 55 -2.54 0.48 21.11
CA GLN A 55 -2.03 1.21 19.96
C GLN A 55 -0.67 0.68 19.49
N ARG A 56 0.24 0.41 20.43
CA ARG A 56 1.55 -0.19 20.13
C ARG A 56 1.41 -1.59 19.52
N GLU A 57 0.53 -2.42 20.07
CA GLU A 57 0.25 -3.75 19.52
C GLU A 57 -0.31 -3.67 18.08
N ALA A 58 -1.25 -2.75 17.85
CA ALA A 58 -1.80 -2.51 16.51
C ALA A 58 -0.73 -2.03 15.51
N LEU A 59 0.18 -1.15 15.95
CA LEU A 59 1.33 -0.73 15.13
C LEU A 59 2.24 -1.90 14.77
N ILE A 60 2.58 -2.76 15.73
CA ILE A 60 3.42 -3.94 15.48
C ILE A 60 2.75 -4.87 14.45
N LYS A 61 1.44 -5.11 14.60
CA LYS A 61 0.67 -5.92 13.64
C LYS A 61 0.66 -5.31 12.25
N LEU A 62 0.48 -3.98 12.14
CA LEU A 62 0.55 -3.28 10.87
C LEU A 62 1.94 -3.42 10.23
N PHE A 63 3.02 -3.19 10.98
CA PHE A 63 4.37 -3.35 10.45
C PHE A 63 4.68 -4.77 9.99
N ASP A 64 4.21 -5.79 10.73
CA ASP A 64 4.38 -7.18 10.32
C ASP A 64 3.63 -7.49 9.00
N LYS A 65 2.39 -6.99 8.85
CA LYS A 65 1.64 -7.09 7.58
C LYS A 65 2.36 -6.40 6.44
N LEU A 66 2.89 -5.18 6.67
CA LEU A 66 3.64 -4.43 5.66
C LEU A 66 4.92 -5.16 5.25
N ASN A 67 5.69 -5.69 6.20
CA ASN A 67 6.92 -6.42 5.90
C ASN A 67 6.65 -7.70 5.11
N LYS A 68 5.65 -8.48 5.52
CA LYS A 68 5.29 -9.73 4.82
C LYS A 68 4.64 -9.48 3.46
N GLY A 69 3.87 -8.40 3.34
CA GLY A 69 3.15 -8.03 2.13
C GLY A 69 3.91 -7.09 1.19
N ALA A 70 5.08 -6.60 1.58
CA ALA A 70 5.81 -5.54 0.87
C ALA A 70 5.97 -5.79 -0.64
N PRO A 71 6.36 -6.99 -1.11
CA PRO A 71 6.46 -7.26 -2.55
C PRO A 71 5.15 -7.06 -3.34
N LYS A 72 3.99 -7.24 -2.69
CA LYS A 72 2.66 -7.05 -3.30
C LYS A 72 2.16 -5.61 -3.17
N ILE A 73 2.61 -4.90 -2.14
CA ILE A 73 2.15 -3.55 -1.80
C ILE A 73 2.98 -2.49 -2.54
N ILE A 74 4.29 -2.68 -2.66
CA ILE A 74 5.21 -1.71 -3.26
C ILE A 74 4.88 -1.44 -4.74
N PRO A 75 4.67 -2.44 -5.62
CA PRO A 75 4.46 -2.16 -7.04
C PRO A 75 3.22 -1.31 -7.30
N PRO A 76 2.03 -1.58 -6.73
CA PRO A 76 0.87 -0.71 -6.88
C PRO A 76 1.11 0.73 -6.36
N ILE A 77 1.78 0.88 -5.21
CA ILE A 77 2.13 2.20 -4.68
C ILE A 77 3.07 2.94 -5.63
N MET A 78 4.14 2.29 -6.10
CA MET A 78 5.08 2.88 -7.07
C MET A 78 4.38 3.25 -8.38
N TYR A 79 3.41 2.43 -8.79
CA TYR A 79 2.64 2.64 -10.01
C TYR A 79 1.77 3.90 -9.94
N MET A 80 1.22 4.22 -8.77
CA MET A 80 0.45 5.44 -8.53
C MET A 80 1.25 6.73 -8.80
N PHE A 81 2.58 6.69 -8.69
CA PHE A 81 3.45 7.84 -8.92
C PHE A 81 3.85 8.04 -10.38
N LYS A 82 3.40 7.16 -11.30
CA LYS A 82 3.67 7.35 -12.72
C LYS A 82 2.85 8.51 -13.31
N PRO A 83 3.37 9.22 -14.32
CA PRO A 83 2.70 10.39 -14.89
C PRO A 83 1.25 10.15 -15.30
N GLU A 84 0.96 8.97 -15.84
CA GLU A 84 -0.36 8.59 -16.33
C GLU A 84 -1.44 8.45 -15.23
N PHE A 85 -1.08 8.38 -13.94
CA PHE A 85 -2.02 8.33 -12.80
C PHE A 85 -2.01 9.58 -11.92
N GLN A 86 -1.25 10.62 -12.27
CA GLN A 86 -1.17 11.84 -11.47
C GLN A 86 -2.53 12.50 -11.26
N LEU A 87 -3.42 12.45 -12.25
CA LEU A 87 -4.78 13.01 -12.14
C LEU A 87 -5.63 12.25 -11.12
N GLN A 88 -5.59 10.92 -11.12
CA GLN A 88 -6.28 10.06 -10.16
C GLN A 88 -5.71 10.27 -8.76
N PHE A 89 -4.40 10.39 -8.62
CA PHE A 89 -3.74 10.70 -7.35
C PHE A 89 -4.16 12.07 -6.80
N ILE A 90 -4.18 13.11 -7.63
CA ILE A 90 -4.67 14.44 -7.25
C ILE A 90 -6.12 14.36 -6.78
N ARG A 91 -6.98 13.60 -7.46
CA ARG A 91 -8.39 13.41 -7.05
C ARG A 91 -8.53 12.73 -5.70
N ILE A 92 -7.72 11.69 -5.41
CA ILE A 92 -7.70 11.02 -4.10
C ILE A 92 -7.23 11.99 -3.00
N LEU A 93 -6.16 12.75 -3.26
CA LEU A 93 -5.69 13.77 -2.30
C LEU A 93 -6.75 14.85 -2.05
N GLN A 94 -7.46 15.28 -3.10
CA GLN A 94 -8.54 16.25 -3.01
C GLN A 94 -9.76 15.70 -2.24
N SER A 95 -10.12 14.43 -2.42
CA SER A 95 -11.21 13.82 -1.65
C SER A 95 -10.86 13.74 -0.17
N MET A 96 -9.60 13.41 0.16
CA MET A 96 -9.12 13.41 1.55
C MET A 96 -9.02 14.82 2.16
N SER A 97 -8.76 15.86 1.37
CA SER A 97 -8.78 17.25 1.85
C SER A 97 -10.19 17.80 2.05
N ASN A 98 -11.16 17.31 1.27
CA ASN A 98 -12.55 17.73 1.32
C ASN A 98 -13.38 17.03 2.41
N GLU A 99 -12.84 16.00 3.07
CA GLU A 99 -13.41 15.43 4.30
C GLU A 99 -13.25 16.33 5.54
N LYS A 100 -13.10 17.64 5.34
CA LYS A 100 -13.27 18.67 6.37
C LYS A 100 -14.37 19.64 5.94
N ASN A 101 -15.61 19.27 6.26
CA ASN A 101 -16.64 20.08 6.91
C ASN A 101 -17.85 19.23 7.24
#